data_AF-A0A950A7A9-F1
#
_entry.id   AF-A0A950A7A9-F1
#
_cell.length_a   1.000
_cell.length_b   1.000
_cell.length_c   1.000
_cell.angle_alpha   90.00
_cell.angle_beta   90.00
_cell.angle_gamma   90.00
#
_symmetry.space_group_name_H-M   'P 1'
#
loop_
_entity.id
_entity.type
_entity.pdbx_description
1 polymer ?
#
loop_
_entity_poly.entity_id
_entity_poly.type
_entity_poly.pdbx_seq_one_letter_code
_entity_poly.pdbx_strand_id
1 'polypeptide(L)'
;MSEHDHDHTPVTNGEEPVAAVRARALEELLIEKGVLRPEEIRAGIDWLVSRTPADGARLVARAWVDPEFKRRLLADARAAALELGLDPGPSPVVVALENTESLHHMVVCTLCSCYPRALLGPPPAWYKSLPYRSRAVSDPRGLLAEFGLQIG
;
A
#
# COMPACT_ATOMS: atom_id res chain seq x y z
N MET A 1 -14.25 29.50 13.18
CA MET A 1 -13.77 28.16 12.80
C MET A 1 -14.74 27.19 13.45
N SER A 2 -15.68 26.65 12.66
CA SER A 2 -16.66 25.70 13.18
C SER A 2 -15.94 24.38 13.41
N GLU A 3 -15.80 23.96 14.67
CA GLU A 3 -15.34 22.61 15.00
C GLU A 3 -16.38 21.63 14.46
N HIS A 4 -15.97 20.82 13.48
CA HIS A 4 -16.78 19.72 12.96
C HIS A 4 -16.55 18.50 13.86
N ASP A 5 -17.12 18.55 15.06
CA ASP A 5 -17.24 17.40 15.94
C ASP A 5 -18.36 16.50 15.38
N HIS A 6 -17.96 15.56 14.53
CA HIS A 6 -18.83 14.51 14.07
C HIS A 6 -18.66 13.31 14.98
N ASP A 7 -19.78 12.76 15.44
CA ASP A 7 -19.85 11.62 16.32
C ASP A 7 -19.23 10.39 15.64
N HIS A 8 -17.94 10.20 15.85
CA HIS A 8 -17.27 8.96 15.50
C HIS A 8 -17.61 7.95 16.58
N THR A 9 -18.20 6.82 16.18
CA THR A 9 -18.47 5.73 17.12
C THR A 9 -17.19 5.42 17.89
N PRO A 10 -17.20 5.50 19.24
CA PRO A 10 -16.00 5.29 20.04
C PRO A 10 -15.39 3.93 19.73
N VAL A 11 -14.06 3.88 19.58
CA VAL A 11 -13.35 2.59 19.55
C VAL A 11 -13.43 2.02 20.97
N THR A 12 -14.39 1.14 21.21
CA THR A 12 -14.56 0.46 22.49
C THR A 12 -13.73 -0.83 22.50
N ASN A 13 -13.15 -1.17 23.66
CA ASN A 13 -12.61 -2.51 23.92
C ASN A 13 -13.73 -3.48 24.34
N GLY A 14 -14.92 -3.35 23.74
CA GLY A 14 -16.09 -4.17 24.05
C GLY A 14 -15.94 -5.62 23.59
N GLU A 15 -17.07 -6.33 23.48
CA GLU A 15 -17.12 -7.69 22.92
C GLU A 15 -16.44 -7.76 21.54
N GLU A 16 -15.88 -8.92 21.22
CA GLU A 16 -15.20 -9.16 19.95
C GLU A 16 -16.09 -8.72 18.77
N PRO A 17 -15.59 -7.92 17.80
CA PRO A 17 -16.39 -7.49 16.67
C PRO A 17 -16.98 -8.67 15.91
N VAL A 18 -18.24 -8.58 15.48
CA VAL A 18 -18.93 -9.64 14.71
C VAL A 18 -18.09 -10.12 13.50
N ALA A 19 -17.35 -9.21 12.87
CA ALA A 19 -16.46 -9.55 11.76
C ALA A 19 -15.29 -10.46 12.18
N ALA A 20 -14.73 -10.27 13.39
CA ALA A 20 -13.66 -11.10 13.92
C ALA A 20 -14.18 -12.50 14.30
N VAL A 21 -15.35 -12.59 14.93
CA VAL A 21 -16.03 -13.88 15.20
C VAL A 21 -16.26 -14.66 13.90
N ARG A 22 -16.77 -13.98 12.86
CA ARG A 22 -16.99 -14.58 11.54
C ARG A 22 -15.69 -15.01 10.85
N ALA A 23 -14.62 -14.24 11.00
CA ALA A 23 -13.31 -14.58 10.44
C ALA A 23 -12.75 -15.87 11.06
N ARG A 24 -12.84 -16.03 12.39
CA ARG A 24 -12.42 -17.27 13.08
C ARG A 24 -13.23 -18.48 12.64
N ALA A 25 -14.55 -18.35 12.57
CA ALA A 25 -15.42 -19.43 12.11
C ALA A 25 -15.08 -19.88 10.67
N LEU A 26 -14.71 -18.93 9.79
CA LEU A 26 -14.29 -19.24 8.43
C LEU A 26 -12.91 -19.93 8.41
N GLU A 27 -11.96 -19.45 9.22
CA GLU A 27 -10.64 -20.07 9.38
C GLU A 27 -10.75 -21.53 9.82
N GLU A 28 -11.51 -21.80 10.90
CA GLU A 28 -11.74 -23.15 11.43
C GLU A 28 -12.35 -24.07 10.37
N LEU A 29 -13.40 -23.62 9.67
CA LEU A 29 -14.09 -24.40 8.65
C LEU A 29 -13.18 -24.72 7.44
N LEU A 30 -12.34 -23.77 7.02
CA LEU A 30 -11.42 -23.97 5.89
C LEU A 30 -10.28 -24.91 6.24
N ILE A 31 -9.82 -24.90 7.50
CA ILE A 31 -8.84 -25.86 8.03
C ILE A 31 -9.46 -27.26 8.12
N GLU A 32 -10.66 -27.39 8.69
CA GLU A 32 -11.38 -28.68 8.79
C GLU A 32 -11.57 -29.32 7.41
N LYS A 33 -11.87 -28.51 6.39
CA LYS A 33 -12.03 -28.97 5.00
C LYS A 33 -10.71 -29.21 4.25
N GLY A 34 -9.56 -28.97 4.88
CA GLY A 34 -8.24 -29.15 4.27
C GLY A 34 -7.93 -28.15 3.15
N VAL A 35 -8.67 -27.04 3.06
CA VAL A 35 -8.45 -25.98 2.05
C VAL A 35 -7.27 -25.09 2.45
N LEU A 36 -7.09 -24.90 3.75
CA LEU A 36 -5.98 -24.14 4.34
C LEU A 36 -5.33 -24.95 5.45
N ARG A 37 -4.03 -24.74 5.66
CA ARG A 37 -3.31 -25.18 6.86
C ARG A 37 -3.03 -23.97 7.77
N PRO A 38 -3.03 -24.14 9.11
CA PRO A 38 -2.69 -23.06 10.04
C PRO A 38 -1.35 -22.37 9.72
N GLU A 39 -0.37 -23.14 9.26
CA GLU A 39 0.96 -22.64 8.91
C GLU A 39 0.94 -21.75 7.66
N GLU A 40 0.02 -21.98 6.71
CA GLU A 40 -0.14 -21.15 5.52
C GLU A 40 -0.72 -19.78 5.87
N ILE A 41 -1.69 -19.74 6.79
CA ILE A 41 -2.28 -18.50 7.30
C ILE A 41 -1.19 -17.68 8.01
N ARG A 42 -0.43 -18.32 8.90
CA ARG A 42 0.66 -17.67 9.62
C ARG A 42 1.73 -17.14 8.67
N ALA A 43 2.16 -17.95 7.70
CA ALA A 43 3.13 -17.52 6.69
C ALA A 43 2.63 -16.34 5.87
N GLY A 44 1.34 -16.28 5.52
CA GLY A 44 0.74 -15.15 4.82
C GLY A 44 0.74 -13.86 5.65
N ILE A 45 0.44 -13.96 6.95
CA ILE A 45 0.49 -12.83 7.89
C ILE A 45 1.94 -12.35 8.06
N ASP A 46 2.86 -13.26 8.37
CA ASP A 46 4.28 -12.95 8.55
C ASP A 46 4.85 -12.31 7.28
N TRP A 47 4.46 -12.84 6.11
CA TRP A 47 4.82 -12.25 4.83
C TRP A 47 4.33 -10.79 4.75
N LEU A 48 3.04 -10.54 4.98
CA LEU A 48 2.50 -9.18 4.82
C LEU A 48 3.10 -8.18 5.82
N VAL A 49 3.28 -8.59 7.08
CA VAL A 49 3.78 -7.73 8.16
C VAL A 49 5.28 -7.46 8.03
N SER A 50 6.06 -8.37 7.42
CA SER A 50 7.49 -8.15 7.23
C SER A 50 7.82 -7.09 6.17
N ARG A 51 6.86 -6.69 5.32
CA ARG A 51 7.09 -5.68 4.28
C ARG A 51 6.87 -4.28 4.83
N THR A 52 7.79 -3.39 4.49
CA THR A 52 7.71 -1.99 4.92
C THR A 52 8.04 -1.05 3.77
N PRO A 53 7.65 0.24 3.86
CA PRO A 53 8.07 1.26 2.90
C PRO A 53 9.61 1.38 2.75
N ALA A 54 10.40 0.83 3.68
CA ALA A 54 11.85 0.85 3.60
C ALA A 54 12.39 0.06 2.39
N ASP A 55 11.67 -0.97 1.91
CA ASP A 55 12.10 -1.74 0.74
C ASP A 55 12.05 -0.87 -0.52
N GLY A 56 10.95 -0.14 -0.74
CA GLY A 56 10.86 0.88 -1.78
C GLY A 56 11.86 2.02 -1.61
N ALA A 57 12.13 2.46 -0.37
CA ALA A 57 13.10 3.50 -0.09
C ALA A 57 14.53 3.09 -0.50
N ARG A 58 14.90 1.81 -0.38
CA ARG A 58 16.20 1.30 -0.85
C ARG A 58 16.35 1.43 -2.36
N LEU A 59 15.29 1.18 -3.13
CA LEU A 59 15.28 1.38 -4.59
C LEU A 59 15.51 2.85 -4.95
N VAL A 60 14.77 3.75 -4.29
CA VAL A 60 14.89 5.20 -4.51
C VAL A 60 16.29 5.70 -4.14
N ALA A 61 16.80 5.33 -2.98
CA ALA A 61 18.13 5.75 -2.51
C ALA A 61 19.23 5.27 -3.45
N ARG A 62 19.14 4.02 -3.97
CA ARG A 62 20.09 3.50 -4.94
C ARG A 62 20.03 4.29 -6.26
N ALA A 63 18.84 4.63 -6.74
CA ALA A 63 18.66 5.41 -7.96
C ALA A 63 19.19 6.85 -7.85
N TRP A 64 19.24 7.44 -6.65
CA TRP A 64 19.83 8.77 -6.45
C TRP A 64 21.35 8.80 -6.59
N VAL A 65 22.04 7.71 -6.24
CA VAL A 65 23.51 7.66 -6.24
C VAL A 65 24.10 6.85 -7.40
N ASP A 66 23.27 6.15 -8.17
CA ASP A 66 23.66 5.33 -9.31
C ASP A 66 22.74 5.62 -10.52
N PRO A 67 23.16 6.50 -11.46
CA PRO A 67 22.37 6.85 -12.63
C PRO A 67 22.07 5.66 -13.57
N GLU A 68 22.97 4.66 -13.65
CA GLU A 68 22.72 3.47 -14.47
C GLU A 68 21.69 2.56 -13.82
N PHE A 69 21.72 2.43 -12.49
CA PHE A 69 20.64 1.75 -11.76
C PHE A 69 19.31 2.49 -11.94
N LYS A 70 19.29 3.82 -11.85
CA LYS A 70 18.08 4.62 -12.11
C LYS A 70 17.51 4.32 -13.50
N ARG A 71 18.36 4.27 -14.54
CA ARG A 71 17.93 3.94 -15.91
C ARG A 71 17.31 2.54 -15.98
N ARG A 72 17.88 1.54 -15.30
CA ARG A 72 17.32 0.18 -15.23
C ARG A 72 16.00 0.14 -14.44
N LEU A 73 15.93 0.83 -13.30
CA LEU A 73 14.72 0.94 -12.47
C LEU A 73 13.54 1.53 -13.24
N LEU A 74 13.77 2.57 -14.05
CA LEU A 74 12.72 3.19 -14.86
C LEU A 74 12.32 2.35 -16.09
N ALA A 75 13.22 1.50 -16.59
CA ALA A 75 12.92 0.58 -17.69
C ALA A 75 12.17 -0.67 -17.22
N ASP A 76 12.60 -1.26 -16.10
CA ASP A 76 11.98 -2.44 -15.48
C ASP A 76 12.21 -2.42 -13.97
N ALA A 77 11.22 -1.90 -13.24
CA ALA A 77 11.32 -1.80 -11.79
C ALA A 77 11.29 -3.17 -11.09
N ARG A 78 10.74 -4.19 -11.75
CA ARG A 78 10.71 -5.55 -11.20
C ARG A 78 12.11 -6.15 -11.21
N ALA A 79 12.81 -6.06 -12.34
CA ALA A 79 14.18 -6.53 -12.47
C ALA A 79 15.12 -5.77 -11.53
N ALA A 80 14.99 -4.44 -11.45
CA ALA A 80 15.82 -3.62 -10.57
C ALA A 80 15.59 -3.92 -9.07
N ALA A 81 14.37 -4.27 -8.65
CA ALA A 81 14.11 -4.72 -7.28
C ALA A 81 14.85 -6.02 -6.95
N LEU A 82 14.85 -6.98 -7.89
CA LEU A 82 15.55 -8.25 -7.74
C LEU A 82 17.08 -8.08 -7.65
N GLU A 83 17.68 -7.08 -8.32
CA GLU A 83 19.11 -6.75 -8.17
C GLU A 83 19.48 -6.43 -6.70
N LEU A 84 18.54 -5.91 -5.91
CA LEU A 84 18.72 -5.60 -4.49
C LEU A 84 18.22 -6.71 -3.56
N GLY A 85 17.84 -7.87 -4.10
CA GLY A 85 17.26 -8.97 -3.33
C GLY A 85 15.87 -8.68 -2.78
N LEU A 86 15.17 -7.68 -3.32
CA LEU A 86 13.80 -7.33 -2.94
C LEU A 86 12.84 -8.10 -3.86
N ASP A 87 11.99 -8.95 -3.29
CA ASP A 87 10.93 -9.63 -4.03
C ASP A 87 9.74 -8.68 -4.26
N PRO A 88 9.45 -8.25 -5.50
CA PRO A 88 8.31 -7.37 -5.80
C PRO A 88 6.98 -8.13 -5.86
N GLY A 89 6.96 -9.40 -5.46
CA GLY A 89 5.78 -10.22 -5.28
C GLY A 89 5.18 -10.73 -6.60
N PRO A 90 3.94 -11.22 -6.55
CA PRO A 90 3.31 -11.89 -7.69
C PRO A 90 2.78 -10.93 -8.76
N SER A 91 2.82 -9.61 -8.54
CA SER A 91 2.39 -8.65 -9.56
C SER A 91 3.28 -8.80 -10.81
N PRO A 92 2.70 -9.03 -11.99
CA PRO A 92 3.50 -9.22 -13.21
C PRO A 92 4.18 -7.90 -13.63
N VAL A 93 3.63 -6.75 -13.23
CA VAL A 93 4.12 -5.44 -13.61
C VAL A 93 4.28 -4.56 -12.36
N VAL A 94 5.44 -3.93 -12.26
CA VAL A 94 5.75 -2.83 -11.34
C VAL A 94 6.42 -1.75 -12.16
N VAL A 95 5.96 -0.51 -12.03
CA VAL A 95 6.49 0.64 -12.77
C VAL A 95 6.95 1.69 -11.77
N ALA A 96 8.19 2.14 -11.92
CA ALA A 96 8.72 3.29 -11.19
C ALA A 96 8.39 4.57 -11.98
N LEU A 97 7.85 5.58 -11.30
CA LEU A 97 7.53 6.88 -11.88
C LEU A 97 8.50 7.92 -11.32
N GLU A 98 9.20 8.63 -12.21
CA GLU A 98 10.15 9.67 -11.84
C GLU A 98 9.46 11.03 -11.73
N ASN A 99 9.46 11.64 -10.55
CA ASN A 99 9.14 13.05 -10.44
C ASN A 99 10.30 13.90 -10.98
N THR A 100 9.96 14.97 -11.68
CA THR A 100 10.90 15.98 -12.19
C THR A 100 10.50 17.37 -11.67
N GLU A 101 11.28 18.39 -11.98
CA GLU A 101 10.94 19.78 -11.62
C GLU A 101 9.59 20.25 -12.18
N SER A 102 9.15 19.69 -13.31
CA SER A 102 7.93 20.08 -14.01
C SER A 102 6.80 19.04 -13.92
N LEU A 103 7.04 17.89 -13.27
CA LEU A 103 6.09 16.79 -13.21
C LEU A 103 6.08 16.09 -11.84
N HIS A 104 4.91 16.10 -11.20
CA HIS A 104 4.66 15.39 -9.96
C HIS A 104 3.68 14.23 -10.20
N HIS A 105 4.11 13.00 -9.93
CA HIS A 105 3.28 11.81 -9.99
C HIS A 105 2.57 11.56 -8.65
N MET A 106 1.30 11.16 -8.75
CA MET A 106 0.47 10.69 -7.65
C MET A 106 -0.25 9.42 -8.11
N VAL A 107 -0.40 8.43 -7.23
CA VAL A 107 -0.92 7.10 -7.58
C VAL A 107 -2.19 6.79 -6.79
N VAL A 108 -3.20 6.17 -7.43
CA VAL A 108 -4.47 5.79 -6.79
C VAL A 108 -5.10 4.53 -7.46
N CYS A 109 -5.76 3.65 -6.69
CA CYS A 109 -6.77 2.73 -7.24
C CYS A 109 -8.17 3.29 -6.98
N THR A 110 -8.76 3.96 -7.98
CA THR A 110 -10.11 4.54 -7.84
C THR A 110 -11.16 3.48 -7.52
N LEU A 111 -11.04 2.28 -8.10
CA LEU A 111 -12.00 1.19 -7.94
C LEU A 111 -11.87 0.41 -6.62
N CYS A 112 -10.72 0.47 -5.95
CA CYS A 112 -10.35 -0.56 -4.99
C CYS A 112 -9.28 -0.11 -3.98
N SER A 113 -8.14 -0.83 -3.94
CA SER A 113 -6.98 -0.60 -3.09
C SER A 113 -5.68 -1.19 -3.67
N CYS A 114 -5.56 -1.33 -5.01
CA CYS A 114 -4.32 -1.83 -5.64
C CYS A 114 -3.11 -1.04 -5.13
N TYR A 115 -2.07 -1.75 -4.70
CA TYR A 115 -0.89 -1.16 -4.07
C TYR A 115 0.28 -2.13 -4.17
N PRO A 116 1.53 -1.68 -4.38
CA PRO A 116 2.70 -2.55 -4.51
C PRO A 116 3.16 -3.07 -3.13
N ARG A 117 2.34 -3.92 -2.49
CA ARG A 117 2.55 -4.37 -1.10
C ARG A 117 3.88 -5.05 -0.85
N ALA A 118 4.39 -5.75 -1.85
CA ALA A 118 5.67 -6.44 -1.75
C ALA A 118 6.86 -5.48 -1.58
N LEU A 119 6.73 -4.23 -2.02
CA LEU A 119 7.77 -3.19 -1.92
C LEU A 119 7.44 -2.08 -0.92
N LEU A 120 6.16 -1.84 -0.63
CA LEU A 120 5.72 -0.73 0.22
C LEU A 120 4.95 -1.16 1.48
N GLY A 121 4.70 -2.45 1.66
CA GLY A 121 3.83 -2.94 2.75
C GLY A 121 2.34 -2.70 2.50
N PRO A 122 1.48 -2.95 3.50
CA PRO A 122 0.05 -2.72 3.37
C PRO A 122 -0.25 -1.22 3.13
N PRO A 123 -1.22 -0.88 2.25
CA PRO A 123 -1.57 0.51 2.02
C PRO A 123 -2.16 1.17 3.27
N PRO A 124 -1.85 2.45 3.52
CA PRO A 124 -2.49 3.22 4.58
C PRO A 124 -4.01 3.22 4.49
N ALA A 125 -4.70 3.42 5.62
CA ALA A 125 -6.16 3.46 5.66
C ALA A 125 -6.74 4.54 4.71
N TRP A 126 -6.14 5.73 4.69
CA TRP A 126 -6.59 6.83 3.84
C TRP A 126 -6.51 6.49 2.34
N TYR A 127 -5.54 5.69 1.89
CA TYR A 127 -5.39 5.31 0.48
C TYR A 127 -6.59 4.49 -0.03
N LYS A 128 -7.17 3.66 0.86
CA LYS A 128 -8.32 2.80 0.56
C LYS A 128 -9.67 3.54 0.64
N SER A 129 -9.66 4.72 1.24
CA SER A 129 -10.87 5.48 1.56
C SER A 129 -11.50 6.10 0.31
N LEU A 130 -12.82 6.24 0.33
CA LEU A 130 -13.54 6.93 -0.74
C LEU A 130 -13.07 8.38 -0.93
N PRO A 131 -12.85 9.20 0.13
CA PRO A 131 -12.37 10.58 -0.02
C PRO A 131 -11.07 10.70 -0.84
N TYR A 132 -10.06 9.87 -0.57
CA TYR A 132 -8.82 9.86 -1.35
C TYR A 132 -9.07 9.39 -2.78
N ARG A 133 -9.76 8.24 -2.92
CA ARG A 133 -9.93 7.56 -4.22
C ARG A 133 -10.74 8.37 -5.23
N SER A 134 -11.75 9.11 -4.79
CA SER A 134 -12.58 9.93 -5.67
C SER A 134 -11.91 11.25 -6.06
N ARG A 135 -11.18 11.88 -5.12
CA ARG A 135 -10.58 13.21 -5.34
C ARG A 135 -9.21 13.18 -5.99
N ALA A 136 -8.45 12.10 -5.83
CA ALA A 136 -7.14 11.95 -6.46
C ALA A 136 -7.14 12.15 -7.99
N VAL A 137 -8.28 11.93 -8.65
CA VAL A 137 -8.42 12.08 -10.11
C VAL A 137 -9.25 13.30 -10.54
N SER A 138 -9.94 13.98 -9.62
CA SER A 138 -10.82 15.12 -9.93
C SER A 138 -10.31 16.45 -9.38
N ASP A 139 -9.69 16.42 -8.19
CA ASP A 139 -9.06 17.56 -7.53
C ASP A 139 -7.75 17.11 -6.85
N PRO A 140 -6.74 16.68 -7.63
CA PRO A 140 -5.47 16.21 -7.07
C PRO A 140 -4.72 17.31 -6.30
N ARG A 141 -4.80 18.57 -6.74
CA ARG A 141 -4.10 19.69 -6.08
C ARG A 141 -4.72 20.02 -4.73
N GLY A 142 -6.05 20.11 -4.64
CA GLY A 142 -6.72 20.32 -3.35
C GLY A 142 -6.52 19.16 -2.39
N LEU A 143 -6.50 17.92 -2.89
CA LEU A 143 -6.19 16.76 -2.07
C LEU A 143 -4.74 16.77 -1.55
N LEU A 144 -3.75 17.11 -2.37
CA LEU A 144 -2.35 17.24 -1.94
C LEU A 144 -2.16 18.37 -0.93
N ALA A 145 -2.93 19.46 -1.05
CA ALA A 145 -2.92 20.55 -0.09
C ALA A 145 -3.32 20.12 1.33
N GLU A 146 -4.24 19.16 1.47
CA GLU A 146 -4.62 18.56 2.76
C GLU A 146 -3.49 17.74 3.39
N PHE A 147 -2.58 17.20 2.57
CA PHE A 147 -1.33 16.57 3.03
C PHE A 147 -0.21 17.59 3.28
N GLY A 148 -0.49 18.89 3.17
CA GLY A 148 0.50 19.96 3.34
C GLY A 148 1.42 20.17 2.13
N LEU A 149 1.09 19.62 0.96
CA LEU A 149 1.89 19.73 -0.26
C LEU A 149 1.21 20.64 -1.29
N GLN A 150 1.85 21.76 -1.61
CA GLN A 150 1.44 22.66 -2.69
C GLN A 150 2.26 22.35 -3.95
N ILE A 151 1.58 22.00 -5.04
CA ILE A 151 2.19 21.82 -6.37
C ILE A 151 1.88 23.06 -7.21
N GLY A 152 2.93 23.75 -7.65
CA GLY A 152 2.86 24.94 -8.51
C GLY A 152 2.41 24.68 -9.93
#